data_AF-U1QE15-F1
#
_entry.id   AF-U1QE15-F1
#
_cell.length_a   1.000
_cell.length_b   1.000
_cell.length_c   1.000
_cell.angle_alpha   90.00
_cell.angle_beta   90.00
_cell.angle_gamma   90.00
#
_symmetry.space_group_name_H-M   'P 1'
#
loop_
_entity.id
_entity.type
_entity.pdbx_description
1 polymer ?
#
loop_
_entity_poly.entity_id
_entity_poly.type
_entity_poly.pdbx_seq_one_letter_code
_entity_poly.pdbx_strand_id
1 'polypeptide(L)'
;AGGLAGSTRVLDVVAGSAYAYGTADATAFGYERGQVPGQPVAFPGDEDLLGHVGADVKTGLMLSGDSFVTARNVGDMRQAFPKALTTDMESAAAAQICAAWDIPFASIRCVSDLCGPEAGQDYHVAVEKAASASANAAVRALGGYIGRPVRGRSPLFDRAAVNAALLLMLAKSRRLEPSANLAGLADDIEEATREQLSETPGFVDEALGLIAAAQEEITSHPEVSITAKAYDAARAELIKSLGGTPDSGQITWPPTSQTVSKRSNGYWNDALAQLGLRVRAGRQRGAAKFTDEDYLDTLRAFANWTERFGLKPTVAAYGRWLNEGFSGEARPSSAAIRQHFGTWRAALATVSQ
;
A
#
# COMPACT_ATOMS: atom_id res chain seq x y z
N ALA A 1 -12.31 -8.87 22.21
CA ALA A 1 -10.85 -8.80 21.95
C ALA A 1 -10.16 -8.36 23.23
N GLY A 2 -8.90 -8.73 23.43
CA GLY A 2 -8.10 -8.27 24.57
C GLY A 2 -7.47 -6.90 24.28
N GLY A 3 -7.33 -6.06 25.30
CA GLY A 3 -6.73 -4.72 25.22
C GLY A 3 -5.22 -4.72 25.46
N LEU A 4 -4.46 -4.13 24.54
CA LEU A 4 -2.99 -4.11 24.59
C LEU A 4 -2.40 -2.76 24.99
N ALA A 5 -2.87 -1.66 24.40
CA ALA A 5 -2.35 -0.32 24.69
C ALA A 5 -2.76 0.15 26.09
N GLY A 6 -1.89 0.92 26.76
CA GLY A 6 -2.22 1.50 28.07
C GLY A 6 -3.38 2.51 28.04
N SER A 7 -3.73 3.00 26.85
CA SER A 7 -4.91 3.86 26.62
C SER A 7 -6.19 3.08 26.32
N THR A 8 -6.10 1.75 26.15
CA THR A 8 -7.25 0.87 25.89
C THR A 8 -7.92 0.49 27.22
N ARG A 9 -9.24 0.60 27.26
CA ARG A 9 -10.10 0.26 28.41
C ARG A 9 -11.10 -0.80 27.99
N VAL A 10 -11.62 -1.53 28.96
CA VAL A 10 -12.75 -2.45 28.74
C VAL A 10 -13.96 -1.66 28.26
N LEU A 11 -14.73 -2.27 27.36
CA LEU A 11 -15.85 -1.67 26.62
C LEU A 11 -15.46 -0.64 25.55
N ASP A 12 -14.18 -0.33 25.37
CA ASP A 12 -13.77 0.40 24.16
C ASP A 12 -14.10 -0.44 22.93
N VAL A 13 -14.69 0.20 21.92
CA VAL A 13 -14.87 -0.41 20.59
C VAL A 13 -13.72 0.05 19.71
N VAL A 14 -13.08 -0.91 19.05
CA VAL A 14 -11.92 -0.68 18.18
C VAL A 14 -12.21 -1.22 16.79
N ALA A 15 -11.98 -0.40 15.76
CA ALA A 15 -11.94 -0.79 14.36
C ALA A 15 -10.47 -0.95 13.90
N GLY A 16 -10.17 -1.98 13.14
CA GLY A 16 -8.81 -2.24 12.67
C GLY A 16 -8.43 -1.40 11.45
N SER A 17 -7.46 -0.49 11.58
CA SER A 17 -6.80 0.13 10.42
C SER A 17 -5.64 -0.69 9.88
N ALA A 18 -5.13 -1.63 10.68
CA ALA A 18 -4.13 -2.60 10.26
C ALA A 18 -4.26 -3.87 11.10
N TYR A 19 -3.87 -5.00 10.53
CA TYR A 19 -3.91 -6.31 11.15
C TYR A 19 -2.56 -7.01 11.02
N ALA A 20 -2.01 -7.53 12.12
CA ALA A 20 -0.76 -8.28 12.08
C ALA A 20 -0.88 -9.55 12.94
N TYR A 21 -0.07 -10.56 12.65
CA TYR A 21 -0.01 -11.72 13.52
C TYR A 21 0.82 -11.38 14.76
N GLY A 22 0.23 -11.49 15.95
CA GLY A 22 0.92 -11.19 17.20
C GLY A 22 1.95 -12.26 17.60
N THR A 23 1.82 -13.47 17.07
CA THR A 23 2.64 -14.63 17.46
C THR A 23 3.53 -15.18 16.35
N ALA A 24 3.33 -14.80 15.07
CA ALA A 24 4.16 -15.27 13.97
C ALA A 24 5.61 -14.78 14.10
N ASP A 25 6.57 -15.69 13.94
CA ASP A 25 7.99 -15.37 14.03
C ASP A 25 8.78 -16.08 12.92
N ALA A 26 9.15 -15.30 11.91
CA ALA A 26 10.07 -15.72 10.86
C ALA A 26 11.33 -14.83 10.86
N THR A 27 11.66 -14.21 11.99
CA THR A 27 12.81 -13.29 12.12
C THR A 27 14.15 -13.99 11.85
N ALA A 28 14.22 -15.31 12.09
CA ALA A 28 15.36 -16.14 11.70
C ALA A 28 15.68 -16.08 10.18
N PHE A 29 14.69 -15.72 9.35
CA PHE A 29 14.82 -15.55 7.90
C PHE A 29 14.83 -14.06 7.47
N GLY A 30 14.96 -13.12 8.41
CA GLY A 30 15.02 -11.68 8.15
C GLY A 30 13.68 -10.98 7.96
N TYR A 31 12.56 -11.63 8.30
CA TYR A 31 11.23 -10.99 8.32
C TYR A 31 11.01 -10.21 9.63
N GLU A 32 10.07 -9.26 9.59
CA GLU A 32 9.65 -8.54 10.79
C GLU A 32 8.88 -9.45 11.76
N ARG A 33 8.89 -9.11 13.06
CA ARG A 33 8.06 -9.81 14.04
C ARG A 33 6.58 -9.69 13.64
N GLY A 34 5.88 -10.82 13.61
CA GLY A 34 4.48 -10.91 13.18
C GLY A 34 4.27 -11.04 11.67
N GLN A 35 5.34 -10.99 10.87
CA GLN A 35 5.25 -11.16 9.43
C GLN A 35 5.35 -12.64 9.05
N VAL A 36 4.34 -13.13 8.32
CA VAL A 36 4.37 -14.44 7.68
C VAL A 36 5.23 -14.36 6.41
N PRO A 37 6.11 -15.34 6.13
CA PRO A 37 6.94 -15.33 4.92
C PRO A 37 6.12 -15.11 3.63
N GLY A 38 6.55 -14.16 2.81
CA GLY A 38 5.88 -13.80 1.56
C GLY A 38 4.61 -12.95 1.71
N GLN A 39 4.24 -12.58 2.94
CA GLN A 39 3.10 -11.70 3.24
C GLN A 39 3.58 -10.30 3.64
N PRO A 40 2.72 -9.26 3.59
CA PRO A 40 3.05 -7.96 4.18
C PRO A 40 3.23 -8.07 5.70
N VAL A 41 3.93 -7.10 6.28
CA VAL A 41 4.13 -6.99 7.75
C VAL A 41 2.79 -6.84 8.48
N ALA A 42 1.86 -6.12 7.88
CA ALA A 42 0.49 -6.00 8.34
C ALA A 42 -0.45 -5.84 7.14
N PHE A 43 -1.68 -6.33 7.27
CA PHE A 43 -2.75 -6.16 6.30
C PHE A 43 -3.50 -4.86 6.60
N PRO A 44 -3.71 -3.97 5.62
CA PRO A 44 -4.45 -2.73 5.85
C PRO A 44 -5.95 -3.01 6.05
N GLY A 45 -6.59 -2.23 6.91
CA GLY A 45 -8.05 -2.10 6.91
C GLY A 45 -8.52 -1.19 5.79
N ASP A 46 -9.73 -1.43 5.29
CA ASP A 46 -10.31 -0.63 4.21
C ASP A 46 -10.70 0.77 4.70
N GLU A 47 -10.17 1.80 4.03
CA GLU A 47 -10.35 3.20 4.45
C GLU A 47 -11.79 3.70 4.30
N ASP A 48 -12.54 3.18 3.32
CA ASP A 48 -13.94 3.56 3.08
C ASP A 48 -14.83 2.98 4.18
N LEU A 49 -14.69 1.68 4.47
CA LEU A 49 -15.38 1.05 5.59
C LEU A 49 -15.06 1.73 6.93
N LEU A 50 -13.81 2.13 7.14
CA LEU A 50 -13.38 2.87 8.32
C LEU A 50 -13.93 4.31 8.35
N GLY A 51 -14.15 4.94 7.20
CA GLY A 51 -14.79 6.25 7.11
C GLY A 51 -16.23 6.26 7.63
N HIS A 52 -16.87 5.09 7.70
CA HIS A 52 -18.22 4.91 8.23
C HIS A 52 -18.27 4.50 9.70
N VAL A 53 -17.13 4.26 10.35
CA VAL A 53 -17.14 3.99 11.80
C VAL A 53 -17.42 5.28 12.57
N GLY A 54 -18.17 5.17 13.66
CA GLY A 54 -18.52 6.32 14.50
C GLY A 54 -17.29 6.92 15.19
N ALA A 55 -17.32 8.21 15.50
CA ALA A 55 -16.23 8.90 16.20
C ALA A 55 -15.98 8.38 17.64
N ASP A 56 -16.92 7.60 18.18
CA ASP A 56 -16.82 6.87 19.44
C ASP A 56 -15.98 5.58 19.33
N VAL A 57 -15.67 5.14 18.11
CA VAL A 57 -14.86 3.95 17.82
C VAL A 57 -13.39 4.35 17.65
N LYS A 58 -12.50 3.69 18.37
CA LYS A 58 -11.05 3.89 18.19
C LYS A 58 -10.60 3.15 16.94
N THR A 59 -9.61 3.68 16.24
CA THR A 59 -9.04 3.01 15.06
C THR A 59 -7.55 2.76 15.25
N GLY A 60 -7.08 1.55 14.96
CA GLY A 60 -5.65 1.24 15.10
C GLY A 60 -5.26 -0.19 14.73
N LEU A 61 -4.01 -0.54 15.08
CA LEU A 61 -3.45 -1.87 14.85
C LEU A 61 -4.13 -2.90 15.77
N MET A 62 -4.60 -3.99 15.17
CA MET A 62 -5.12 -5.17 15.84
C MET A 62 -4.21 -6.36 15.58
N LEU A 63 -3.87 -7.10 16.63
CA LEU A 63 -3.11 -8.33 16.50
C LEU A 63 -4.03 -9.55 16.49
N SER A 64 -3.58 -10.64 15.87
CA SER A 64 -4.23 -11.94 16.02
C SER A 64 -3.22 -13.07 16.19
N GLY A 65 -3.62 -14.14 16.86
CA GLY A 65 -2.86 -15.39 16.91
C GLY A 65 -3.70 -16.53 17.49
N ASP A 66 -3.22 -17.76 17.37
CA ASP A 66 -3.98 -18.96 17.75
C ASP A 66 -3.99 -19.25 19.26
N SER A 67 -3.89 -18.22 20.10
CA SER A 67 -3.85 -18.37 21.54
C SER A 67 -4.51 -17.19 22.24
N PHE A 68 -5.26 -17.49 23.28
CA PHE A 68 -5.79 -16.47 24.17
C PHE A 68 -4.64 -15.75 24.90
N VAL A 69 -4.65 -14.42 24.84
CA VAL A 69 -3.57 -13.60 25.42
C VAL A 69 -3.87 -13.35 26.91
N THR A 70 -2.92 -13.72 27.75
CA THR A 70 -2.98 -13.66 29.21
C THR A 70 -1.77 -12.91 29.75
N ALA A 71 -1.67 -12.71 31.06
CA ALA A 71 -0.46 -12.17 31.67
C ALA A 71 0.83 -12.94 31.32
N ARG A 72 0.74 -14.22 30.95
CA ARG A 72 1.91 -15.04 30.60
C ARG A 72 2.57 -14.63 29.29
N ASN A 73 1.81 -14.13 28.32
CA ASN A 73 2.31 -13.83 26.96
C ASN A 73 2.05 -12.37 26.51
N VAL A 74 1.24 -11.59 27.23
CA VAL A 74 0.96 -10.19 26.89
C VAL A 74 2.21 -9.30 26.90
N GLY A 75 3.20 -9.61 27.74
CA GLY A 75 4.43 -8.82 27.87
C GLY A 75 5.23 -8.76 26.57
N ASP A 76 5.51 -9.94 25.98
CA ASP A 76 6.19 -10.07 24.68
C ASP A 76 5.41 -9.32 23.60
N MET A 77 4.09 -9.52 23.55
CA MET A 77 3.23 -8.90 22.54
C MET A 77 3.21 -7.36 22.65
N ARG A 78 3.12 -6.80 23.86
CA ARG A 78 3.18 -5.34 24.08
C ARG A 78 4.54 -4.76 23.72
N GLN A 79 5.63 -5.50 23.98
CA GLN A 79 6.98 -5.08 23.65
C GLN A 79 7.22 -5.08 22.14
N ALA A 80 6.81 -6.15 21.46
CA ALA A 80 6.94 -6.29 20.00
C ALA A 80 6.06 -5.30 19.23
N PHE A 81 4.86 -5.01 19.74
CA PHE A 81 3.87 -4.18 19.05
C PHE A 81 3.35 -3.05 19.95
N PRO A 82 4.18 -2.04 20.28
CA PRO A 82 3.82 -0.99 21.23
C PRO A 82 2.66 -0.09 20.78
N LYS A 83 2.31 -0.14 19.48
CA LYS A 83 1.19 0.60 18.88
C LYS A 83 -0.09 -0.21 18.76
N ALA A 84 -0.07 -1.50 19.08
CA ALA A 84 -1.26 -2.34 18.98
C ALA A 84 -2.29 -1.95 20.04
N LEU A 85 -3.53 -1.76 19.61
CA LEU A 85 -4.64 -1.43 20.50
C LEU A 85 -5.25 -2.67 21.13
N THR A 86 -5.39 -3.74 20.33
CA THR A 86 -6.08 -4.97 20.73
C THR A 86 -5.42 -6.21 20.15
N THR A 87 -5.79 -7.37 20.70
CA THR A 87 -5.49 -8.69 20.17
C THR A 87 -6.73 -9.59 20.16
N ASP A 88 -6.87 -10.44 19.16
CA ASP A 88 -7.86 -11.52 19.08
C ASP A 88 -7.26 -12.78 18.46
N MET A 89 -8.10 -13.67 17.91
CA MET A 89 -7.65 -14.93 17.31
C MET A 89 -8.03 -15.08 15.83
N GLU A 90 -8.63 -14.06 15.19
CA GLU A 90 -9.16 -14.20 13.82
C GLU A 90 -8.91 -13.01 12.90
N SER A 91 -8.84 -11.77 13.40
CA SER A 91 -8.92 -10.58 12.54
C SER A 91 -7.80 -10.50 11.50
N ALA A 92 -6.55 -10.85 11.83
CA ALA A 92 -5.45 -10.87 10.87
C ALA A 92 -5.57 -11.99 9.84
N ALA A 93 -6.12 -13.15 10.21
CA ALA A 93 -6.37 -14.24 9.27
C ALA A 93 -7.47 -13.88 8.27
N ALA A 94 -8.57 -13.27 8.75
CA ALA A 94 -9.61 -12.75 7.88
C ALA A 94 -9.06 -11.66 6.95
N ALA A 95 -8.29 -10.70 7.49
CA ALA A 95 -7.64 -9.66 6.70
C ALA A 95 -6.69 -10.22 5.64
N GLN A 96 -5.93 -11.27 5.95
CA GLN A 96 -5.05 -11.94 4.99
C GLN A 96 -5.84 -12.53 3.82
N ILE A 97 -6.95 -13.23 4.09
CA ILE A 97 -7.80 -13.81 3.05
C ILE A 97 -8.41 -12.69 2.22
N CYS A 98 -9.01 -11.68 2.85
CA CYS A 98 -9.59 -10.54 2.16
C CYS A 98 -8.56 -9.83 1.27
N ALA A 99 -7.33 -9.63 1.76
CA ALA A 99 -6.25 -9.05 0.96
C ALA A 99 -5.84 -9.92 -0.22
N ALA A 100 -5.86 -11.25 -0.08
CA ALA A 100 -5.55 -12.18 -1.16
C ALA A 100 -6.61 -12.20 -2.28
N TRP A 101 -7.86 -11.85 -1.96
CA TRP A 101 -8.99 -11.86 -2.88
C TRP A 101 -9.50 -10.45 -3.24
N ASP A 102 -8.78 -9.41 -2.85
CA ASP A 102 -9.13 -8.01 -3.06
C ASP A 102 -10.53 -7.62 -2.54
N ILE A 103 -10.89 -8.15 -1.38
CA ILE A 103 -12.15 -7.87 -0.70
C ILE A 103 -11.89 -6.79 0.35
N PRO A 104 -12.60 -5.64 0.32
CA PRO A 104 -12.56 -4.65 1.39
C PRO A 104 -12.86 -5.27 2.76
N PHE A 105 -12.03 -4.97 3.76
CA PHE A 105 -12.14 -5.58 5.08
C PHE A 105 -11.91 -4.57 6.21
N ALA A 106 -12.83 -4.58 7.18
CA ALA A 106 -12.66 -3.95 8.47
C ALA A 106 -13.28 -4.83 9.56
N SER A 107 -12.52 -5.07 10.64
CA SER A 107 -12.97 -5.77 11.84
C SER A 107 -13.31 -4.74 12.91
N ILE A 108 -14.44 -4.92 13.60
CA ILE A 108 -14.85 -4.10 14.75
C ILE A 108 -14.94 -5.01 15.95
N ARG A 109 -14.15 -4.73 16.99
CA ARG A 109 -14.11 -5.52 18.22
C ARG A 109 -14.24 -4.62 19.44
N CYS A 110 -15.12 -5.01 20.36
CA CYS A 110 -15.14 -4.49 21.71
C CYS A 110 -14.09 -5.19 22.59
N VAL A 111 -13.46 -4.41 23.46
CA VAL A 111 -12.47 -4.88 24.42
C VAL A 111 -13.19 -5.53 25.60
N SER A 112 -13.00 -6.85 25.74
CA SER A 112 -13.62 -7.66 26.79
C SER A 112 -12.79 -7.73 28.07
N ASP A 113 -11.48 -7.58 27.94
CA ASP A 113 -10.47 -7.75 28.97
C ASP A 113 -9.17 -7.01 28.59
N LEU A 114 -8.23 -6.87 29.53
CA LEU A 114 -6.95 -6.17 29.32
C LEU A 114 -5.74 -7.11 29.35
N CYS A 115 -5.95 -8.41 29.11
CA CYS A 115 -4.91 -9.44 29.12
C CYS A 115 -4.08 -9.45 30.43
N GLY A 116 -4.72 -9.12 31.56
CA GLY A 116 -4.08 -8.96 32.88
C GLY A 116 -3.85 -10.29 33.63
N PRO A 117 -3.29 -10.24 34.87
CA PRO A 117 -2.98 -11.44 35.65
C PRO A 117 -4.22 -12.25 36.02
N GLU A 118 -4.03 -13.57 36.13
CA GLU A 118 -5.03 -14.60 36.50
C GLU A 118 -5.71 -14.36 37.88
N ALA A 119 -5.28 -13.35 38.64
CA ALA A 119 -5.69 -13.12 40.02
C ALA A 119 -6.71 -11.96 40.14
N GLY A 120 -7.97 -12.24 39.85
CA GLY A 120 -9.13 -11.68 40.57
C GLY A 120 -9.40 -10.17 40.48
N GLN A 121 -8.73 -9.42 39.61
CA GLN A 121 -9.26 -8.14 39.13
C GLN A 121 -9.84 -8.35 37.74
N ASP A 122 -11.00 -9.00 37.74
CA ASP A 122 -11.80 -9.24 36.55
C ASP A 122 -12.30 -7.90 36.01
N TYR A 123 -11.45 -7.20 35.26
CA TYR A 123 -11.89 -6.32 34.18
C TYR A 123 -12.39 -7.20 33.02
N HIS A 124 -13.15 -8.25 33.33
CA HIS A 124 -13.84 -9.10 32.37
C HIS A 124 -15.26 -8.59 32.30
N VAL A 125 -15.63 -8.05 31.15
CA VAL A 125 -17.03 -7.74 30.87
C VAL A 125 -17.71 -9.01 30.40
N ALA A 126 -18.99 -9.18 30.77
CA ALA A 126 -19.83 -10.24 30.24
C ALA A 126 -19.74 -10.26 28.70
N VAL A 127 -19.42 -11.41 28.11
CA VAL A 127 -19.15 -11.54 26.67
C VAL A 127 -20.31 -10.97 25.85
N GLU A 128 -21.54 -11.13 26.34
CA GLU A 128 -22.77 -10.61 25.74
C GLU A 128 -22.74 -9.08 25.61
N LYS A 129 -22.19 -8.36 26.60
CA LYS A 129 -22.06 -6.89 26.55
C LYS A 129 -21.02 -6.46 25.52
N ALA A 130 -19.85 -7.11 25.49
CA ALA A 130 -18.82 -6.80 24.50
C ALA A 130 -19.30 -7.15 23.07
N ALA A 131 -19.95 -8.29 22.90
CA ALA A 131 -20.54 -8.71 21.64
C ALA A 131 -21.60 -7.71 21.17
N SER A 132 -22.52 -7.31 22.06
CA SER A 132 -23.57 -6.33 21.75
C SER A 132 -22.98 -4.96 21.36
N ALA A 133 -21.94 -4.49 22.05
CA ALA A 133 -21.27 -3.24 21.70
C ALA A 133 -20.62 -3.30 20.31
N SER A 134 -19.95 -4.41 19.99
CA SER A 134 -19.34 -4.64 18.67
C SER A 134 -20.41 -4.68 17.57
N ALA A 135 -21.47 -5.45 17.78
CA ALA A 135 -22.58 -5.60 16.83
C ALA A 135 -23.29 -4.26 16.58
N ASN A 136 -23.58 -3.49 17.63
CA ASN A 136 -24.20 -2.17 17.50
C ASN A 136 -23.32 -1.20 16.71
N ALA A 137 -22.00 -1.20 16.95
CA ALA A 137 -21.08 -0.37 16.18
C ALA A 137 -21.01 -0.79 14.70
N ALA A 138 -20.98 -2.10 14.43
CA ALA A 138 -21.01 -2.64 13.07
C ALA A 138 -22.31 -2.27 12.33
N VAL A 139 -23.47 -2.42 12.97
CA VAL A 139 -24.77 -2.02 12.38
C VAL A 139 -24.82 -0.52 12.10
N ARG A 140 -24.28 0.33 12.99
CA ARG A 140 -24.19 1.78 12.74
C ARG A 140 -23.32 2.08 11.52
N ALA A 141 -22.14 1.46 11.43
CA ALA A 141 -21.24 1.65 10.30
C ALA A 141 -21.88 1.18 8.98
N LEU A 142 -22.51 0.00 8.98
CA LEU A 142 -23.24 -0.52 7.83
C LEU A 142 -24.42 0.37 7.44
N GLY A 143 -25.16 0.95 8.41
CA GLY A 143 -26.22 1.92 8.12
C GLY A 143 -25.70 3.17 7.41
N GLY A 144 -24.49 3.64 7.77
CA GLY A 144 -23.80 4.72 7.08
C GLY A 144 -23.29 4.35 5.68
N TYR A 145 -22.94 3.08 5.48
CA TYR A 145 -22.38 2.54 4.24
C TYR A 145 -23.46 2.16 3.21
N ILE A 146 -24.50 1.43 3.61
CA ILE A 146 -25.52 0.83 2.73
C ILE A 146 -26.58 1.88 2.28
N GLY A 147 -26.70 3.01 3.00
CA GLY A 147 -27.76 4.00 2.80
C GLY A 147 -27.39 5.26 1.98
N ARG A 148 -26.16 5.38 1.50
CA ARG A 148 -25.73 6.52 0.67
C ARG A 148 -25.60 6.10 -0.79
N PRO A 149 -26.10 6.89 -1.76
CA PRO A 149 -25.61 6.75 -3.13
C PRO A 149 -24.11 6.98 -3.03
N VAL A 150 -23.32 5.96 -3.35
CA VAL A 150 -21.88 6.11 -3.43
C VAL A 150 -21.62 7.03 -4.62
N ARG A 151 -21.57 8.34 -4.38
CA ARG A 151 -20.96 9.26 -5.34
C ARG A 151 -19.51 8.83 -5.45
N GLY A 152 -19.17 8.17 -6.56
CA GLY A 152 -17.87 7.56 -6.76
C GLY A 152 -17.72 6.18 -6.14
N ARG A 153 -18.64 5.24 -6.40
CA ARG A 153 -18.25 3.83 -6.40
C ARG A 153 -17.27 3.64 -7.56
N SER A 154 -16.00 3.85 -7.26
CA SER A 154 -14.94 3.05 -7.83
C SER A 154 -14.03 2.70 -6.67
N PRO A 155 -14.42 1.69 -5.88
CA PRO A 155 -13.53 1.18 -4.86
C PRO A 155 -12.38 0.57 -5.64
N LEU A 156 -11.19 1.16 -5.51
CA LEU A 156 -9.94 0.49 -5.85
C LEU A 156 -9.96 -0.20 -7.23
N PHE A 157 -9.75 0.57 -8.31
CA PHE A 157 -9.71 0.11 -9.71
C PHE A 157 -9.53 -1.40 -9.86
N ASP A 158 -10.60 -2.06 -10.26
CA ASP A 158 -10.56 -3.48 -10.59
C ASP A 158 -9.59 -3.73 -11.75
N ARG A 159 -9.36 -5.00 -12.06
CA ARG A 159 -8.37 -5.36 -13.07
C ARG A 159 -8.71 -4.78 -14.45
N ALA A 160 -9.99 -4.71 -14.81
CA ALA A 160 -10.44 -4.14 -16.07
C ALA A 160 -10.19 -2.63 -16.11
N ALA A 161 -10.50 -1.89 -15.05
CA ALA A 161 -10.24 -0.46 -14.92
C ALA A 161 -8.73 -0.11 -14.92
N VAL A 162 -7.89 -0.96 -14.31
CA VAL A 162 -6.43 -0.82 -14.36
C VAL A 162 -5.90 -1.08 -15.77
N ASN A 163 -6.40 -2.12 -16.45
CA ASN A 163 -6.02 -2.45 -17.81
C ASN A 163 -6.44 -1.34 -18.80
N ALA A 164 -7.69 -0.87 -18.69
CA ALA A 164 -8.22 0.25 -19.46
C ALA A 164 -7.35 1.51 -19.30
N ALA A 165 -6.98 1.83 -18.05
CA ALA A 165 -6.10 2.95 -17.75
C ALA A 165 -4.73 2.80 -18.42
N LEU A 166 -4.11 1.63 -18.35
CA LEU A 166 -2.80 1.38 -18.94
C LEU A 166 -2.84 1.52 -20.46
N LEU A 167 -3.86 0.96 -21.12
CA LEU A 167 -4.08 1.09 -22.56
C LEU A 167 -4.35 2.55 -22.97
N LEU A 168 -5.21 3.27 -22.24
CA LEU A 168 -5.50 4.67 -22.52
C LEU A 168 -4.24 5.55 -22.40
N MET A 169 -3.44 5.33 -21.35
CA MET A 169 -2.18 6.07 -21.14
C MET A 169 -1.11 5.70 -22.17
N LEU A 170 -1.08 4.45 -22.64
CA LEU A 170 -0.25 4.06 -23.77
C LEU A 170 -0.62 4.86 -25.02
N ALA A 171 -1.91 4.87 -25.38
CA ALA A 171 -2.41 5.61 -26.54
C ALA A 171 -2.07 7.11 -26.46
N LYS A 172 -2.37 7.74 -25.31
CA LYS A 172 -2.05 9.17 -25.08
C LYS A 172 -0.55 9.43 -25.14
N SER A 173 0.29 8.58 -24.53
CA SER A 173 1.76 8.75 -24.54
C SER A 173 2.39 8.65 -25.93
N ARG A 174 1.78 7.84 -26.82
CA ARG A 174 2.20 7.65 -28.21
C ARG A 174 1.46 8.55 -29.20
N ARG A 175 0.49 9.34 -28.72
CA ARG A 175 -0.37 10.21 -29.52
C ARG A 175 -1.09 9.44 -30.63
N LEU A 176 -1.66 8.29 -30.28
CA LEU A 176 -2.51 7.53 -31.20
C LEU A 176 -3.83 8.27 -31.41
N GLU A 177 -4.41 8.08 -32.59
CA GLU A 177 -5.77 8.52 -32.89
C GLU A 177 -6.79 7.46 -32.42
N PRO A 178 -7.99 7.85 -31.96
CA PRO A 178 -9.02 6.89 -31.56
C PRO A 178 -9.42 5.97 -32.73
N SER A 179 -9.43 4.66 -32.52
CA SER A 179 -9.93 3.70 -33.50
C SER A 179 -11.44 3.78 -33.60
N ALA A 180 -11.97 3.74 -34.83
CA ALA A 180 -13.40 3.61 -35.08
C ALA A 180 -13.91 2.18 -34.88
N ASN A 181 -13.00 1.20 -34.77
CA ASN A 181 -13.33 -0.20 -34.62
C ASN A 181 -13.14 -0.66 -33.17
N LEU A 182 -14.26 -0.84 -32.46
CA LEU A 182 -14.24 -1.32 -31.07
C LEU A 182 -14.46 -2.84 -30.96
N ALA A 183 -14.62 -3.57 -32.07
CA ALA A 183 -15.03 -4.98 -32.05
C ALA A 183 -14.01 -5.94 -31.40
N GLY A 184 -12.79 -5.49 -31.13
CA GLY A 184 -11.75 -6.25 -30.42
C GLY A 184 -11.63 -5.92 -28.93
N LEU A 185 -12.40 -4.95 -28.43
CA LEU A 185 -12.36 -4.56 -27.03
C LEU A 185 -13.10 -5.60 -26.18
N ALA A 186 -12.50 -5.99 -25.06
CA ALA A 186 -13.15 -6.91 -24.13
C ALA A 186 -14.30 -6.19 -23.39
N ASP A 187 -15.42 -6.88 -23.22
CA ASP A 187 -16.64 -6.33 -22.61
C ASP A 187 -16.39 -5.73 -21.21
N ASP A 188 -15.52 -6.38 -20.43
CA ASP A 188 -15.14 -5.94 -19.07
C ASP A 188 -14.35 -4.62 -19.10
N ILE A 189 -13.44 -4.45 -20.06
CA ILE A 189 -12.69 -3.20 -20.26
C ILE A 189 -13.62 -2.08 -20.71
N GLU A 190 -14.58 -2.37 -21.60
CA GLU A 190 -15.57 -1.38 -22.03
C GLU A 190 -16.44 -0.92 -20.85
N GLU A 191 -17.02 -1.87 -20.11
CA GLU A 191 -17.89 -1.60 -18.96
C GLU A 191 -17.15 -0.79 -17.89
N ALA A 192 -15.94 -1.23 -17.51
CA ALA A 192 -15.12 -0.52 -16.53
C ALA A 192 -14.77 0.89 -17.00
N THR A 193 -14.43 1.09 -18.28
CA THR A 193 -14.13 2.44 -18.81
C THR A 193 -15.34 3.37 -18.71
N ARG A 194 -16.53 2.88 -19.07
CA ARG A 194 -17.77 3.66 -18.98
C ARG A 194 -18.12 4.00 -17.53
N GLU A 195 -17.93 3.07 -16.60
CA GLU A 195 -18.16 3.31 -15.17
C GLU A 195 -17.22 4.40 -14.61
N GLN A 196 -15.91 4.28 -14.88
CA GLN A 196 -14.90 5.23 -14.41
C GLN A 196 -15.09 6.64 -14.97
N LEU A 197 -15.67 6.75 -16.16
CA LEU A 197 -15.92 8.01 -16.87
C LEU A 197 -17.38 8.46 -16.82
N SER A 198 -18.20 7.89 -15.93
CA SER A 198 -19.63 8.19 -15.81
C SER A 198 -19.92 9.69 -15.55
N GLU A 199 -19.03 10.38 -14.84
CA GLU A 199 -19.10 11.83 -14.58
C GLU A 199 -18.54 12.69 -15.74
N THR A 200 -17.99 12.07 -16.79
CA THR A 200 -17.45 12.75 -17.98
C THR A 200 -17.89 12.05 -19.28
N PRO A 201 -19.21 11.97 -19.54
CA PRO A 201 -19.77 11.17 -20.63
C PRO A 201 -19.27 11.59 -22.03
N GLY A 202 -18.91 12.87 -22.22
CA GLY A 202 -18.39 13.38 -23.49
C GLY A 202 -17.00 12.86 -23.88
N PHE A 203 -16.26 12.23 -22.96
CA PHE A 203 -14.93 11.67 -23.22
C PHE A 203 -14.95 10.14 -23.40
N VAL A 204 -16.07 9.48 -23.08
CA VAL A 204 -16.16 8.02 -23.05
C VAL A 204 -15.83 7.40 -24.41
N ASP A 205 -16.43 7.89 -25.49
CA ASP A 205 -16.23 7.32 -26.83
C ASP A 205 -14.80 7.54 -27.33
N GLU A 206 -14.20 8.71 -27.04
CA GLU A 206 -12.80 8.97 -27.34
C GLU A 206 -11.88 8.02 -26.56
N ALA A 207 -12.15 7.82 -25.27
CA ALA A 207 -11.36 6.92 -24.42
C ALA A 207 -11.41 5.47 -24.92
N LEU A 208 -12.60 4.96 -25.27
CA LEU A 208 -12.77 3.61 -25.81
C LEU A 208 -12.05 3.45 -27.15
N GLY A 209 -12.15 4.44 -28.05
CA GLY A 209 -11.41 4.43 -29.32
C GLY A 209 -9.89 4.43 -29.13
N LEU A 210 -9.38 5.19 -28.16
CA LEU A 210 -7.94 5.21 -27.82
C LEU A 210 -7.48 3.88 -27.21
N ILE A 211 -8.29 3.27 -26.35
CA ILE A 211 -8.00 1.96 -25.76
C ILE A 211 -7.93 0.89 -26.86
N ALA A 212 -8.89 0.89 -27.79
CA ALA A 212 -8.88 -0.01 -28.95
C ALA A 212 -7.63 0.22 -29.83
N ALA A 213 -7.29 1.47 -30.13
CA ALA A 213 -6.08 1.82 -30.88
C ALA A 213 -4.79 1.33 -30.19
N ALA A 214 -4.73 1.40 -28.86
CA ALA A 214 -3.61 0.85 -28.10
C ALA A 214 -3.50 -0.68 -28.22
N GLN A 215 -4.61 -1.41 -28.25
CA GLN A 215 -4.60 -2.87 -28.44
C GLN A 215 -4.15 -3.25 -29.86
N GLU A 216 -4.61 -2.51 -30.88
CA GLU A 216 -4.16 -2.66 -32.27
C GLU A 216 -2.64 -2.39 -32.39
N GLU A 217 -2.15 -1.35 -31.73
CA GLU A 217 -0.73 -0.99 -31.69
C GLU A 217 0.12 -2.09 -31.01
N ILE A 218 -0.34 -2.66 -29.90
CA ILE A 218 0.34 -3.78 -29.23
C ILE A 218 0.42 -5.01 -30.14
N THR A 219 -0.65 -5.30 -30.85
CA THR A 219 -0.74 -6.45 -31.77
C THR A 219 0.18 -6.27 -32.98
N SER A 220 0.23 -5.05 -33.52
CA SER A 220 1.00 -4.71 -34.72
C SER A 220 2.49 -4.51 -34.44
N HIS A 221 2.84 -4.09 -33.21
CA HIS A 221 4.19 -3.72 -32.80
C HIS A 221 4.54 -4.39 -31.46
N PRO A 222 5.01 -5.67 -31.48
CA PRO A 222 5.31 -6.44 -30.27
C PRO A 222 6.39 -5.82 -29.36
N GLU A 223 7.16 -4.86 -29.87
CA GLU A 223 8.17 -4.11 -29.12
C GLU A 223 7.62 -2.95 -28.28
N VAL A 224 6.34 -2.63 -28.43
CA VAL A 224 5.70 -1.49 -27.75
C VAL A 224 5.73 -1.68 -26.24
N SER A 225 6.02 -0.58 -25.55
CA SER A 225 6.16 -0.52 -24.11
C SER A 225 5.92 0.90 -23.62
N ILE A 226 5.58 1.04 -22.34
CA ILE A 226 5.45 2.32 -21.66
C ILE A 226 6.16 2.26 -20.30
N THR A 227 6.91 3.32 -19.97
CA THR A 227 7.54 3.44 -18.66
C THR A 227 6.55 4.03 -17.66
N ALA A 228 6.66 3.66 -16.37
CA ALA A 228 5.86 4.26 -15.30
C ALA A 228 5.88 5.80 -15.31
N LYS A 229 7.05 6.40 -15.60
CA LYS A 229 7.21 7.86 -15.75
C LYS A 229 6.39 8.42 -16.92
N ALA A 230 6.42 7.76 -18.07
CA ALA A 230 5.66 8.19 -19.24
C ALA A 230 4.14 8.03 -19.02
N TYR A 231 3.73 6.96 -18.34
CA TYR A 231 2.37 6.75 -17.90
C TYR A 231 1.89 7.89 -16.99
N ASP A 232 2.64 8.21 -15.93
CA ASP A 232 2.24 9.27 -14.99
C ASP A 232 2.23 10.66 -15.64
N ALA A 233 3.11 10.91 -16.63
CA ALA A 233 3.08 12.14 -17.41
C ALA A 233 1.81 12.27 -18.26
N ALA A 234 1.46 11.21 -19.02
CA ALA A 234 0.22 11.18 -19.80
C ALA A 234 -1.02 11.29 -18.91
N ARG A 235 -0.99 10.67 -17.73
CA ARG A 235 -2.06 10.76 -16.73
C ARG A 235 -2.24 12.19 -16.24
N ALA A 236 -1.16 12.87 -15.90
CA ALA A 236 -1.21 14.25 -15.43
C ALA A 236 -1.80 15.20 -16.49
N GLU A 237 -1.45 15.00 -17.76
CA GLU A 237 -2.04 15.75 -18.88
C GLU A 237 -3.54 15.49 -19.03
N LEU A 238 -3.98 14.23 -18.95
CA LEU A 238 -5.39 13.86 -19.04
C LEU A 238 -6.21 14.48 -17.88
N ILE A 239 -5.74 14.33 -16.64
CA ILE A 239 -6.45 14.89 -15.47
C ILE A 239 -6.61 16.41 -15.61
N LYS A 240 -5.58 17.09 -16.09
CA LYS A 240 -5.63 18.53 -16.36
C LYS A 240 -6.66 18.86 -17.46
N SER A 241 -6.74 18.08 -18.54
CA SER A 241 -7.73 18.32 -19.61
C SER A 241 -9.17 18.07 -19.18
N LEU A 242 -9.40 17.17 -18.22
CA LEU A 242 -10.72 16.88 -17.66
C LEU A 242 -11.13 17.85 -16.53
N GLY A 243 -10.34 18.91 -16.28
CA GLY A 243 -10.63 19.91 -15.26
C GLY A 243 -10.30 19.48 -13.81
N GLY A 244 -9.62 18.35 -13.63
CA GLY A 244 -9.15 17.86 -12.35
C GLY A 244 -7.84 18.50 -11.90
N THR A 245 -7.54 18.40 -10.61
CA THR A 245 -6.23 18.77 -10.04
C THR A 245 -5.45 17.48 -9.68
N PRO A 246 -4.22 17.29 -10.20
CA PRO A 246 -3.46 16.04 -10.00
C PRO A 246 -3.14 15.70 -8.53
N ASP A 247 -3.10 16.71 -7.65
CA ASP A 247 -2.64 16.62 -6.26
C ASP A 247 -3.77 16.81 -5.22
N SER A 248 -5.04 16.61 -5.60
CA SER A 248 -6.19 16.86 -4.71
C SER A 248 -6.35 15.86 -3.55
N GLY A 249 -5.52 14.81 -3.51
CA GLY A 249 -5.65 13.72 -2.53
C GLY A 249 -6.89 12.83 -2.75
N GLN A 250 -7.69 13.08 -3.79
CA GLN A 250 -8.80 12.23 -4.18
C GLN A 250 -8.31 11.08 -5.07
N ILE A 251 -8.87 9.88 -4.89
CA ILE A 251 -8.62 8.73 -5.75
C ILE A 251 -9.34 8.98 -7.09
N THR A 252 -8.57 9.21 -8.15
CA THR A 252 -9.09 9.58 -9.48
C THR A 252 -8.59 8.60 -10.54
N TRP A 253 -9.50 8.09 -11.38
CA TRP A 253 -9.14 7.33 -12.58
C TRP A 253 -8.62 8.28 -13.68
N PRO A 254 -7.58 7.92 -14.44
CA PRO A 254 -6.76 6.71 -14.31
C PRO A 254 -5.92 6.66 -13.01
N PRO A 255 -5.67 5.48 -12.40
CA PRO A 255 -4.75 5.33 -11.25
C PRO A 255 -3.34 5.85 -11.51
N THR A 256 -2.56 6.08 -10.45
CA THR A 256 -1.10 6.31 -10.57
C THR A 256 -0.36 5.01 -10.94
N SER A 257 0.86 5.13 -11.48
CA SER A 257 1.70 3.96 -11.79
C SER A 257 2.02 3.08 -10.56
N GLN A 258 2.03 3.68 -9.37
CA GLN A 258 2.18 2.97 -8.10
C GLN A 258 0.97 2.10 -7.81
N THR A 259 -0.24 2.61 -8.03
CA THR A 259 -1.49 1.86 -7.86
C THR A 259 -1.58 0.74 -8.90
N VAL A 260 -1.25 1.03 -10.16
CA VAL A 260 -1.17 0.01 -11.23
C VAL A 260 -0.22 -1.12 -10.82
N SER A 261 0.99 -0.78 -10.35
CA SER A 261 1.97 -1.80 -9.92
C SER A 261 1.46 -2.64 -8.75
N LYS A 262 0.86 -2.02 -7.73
CA LYS A 262 0.26 -2.74 -6.59
C LYS A 262 -0.82 -3.73 -7.04
N ARG A 263 -1.63 -3.35 -8.04
CA ARG A 263 -2.71 -4.16 -8.61
C ARG A 263 -2.21 -5.25 -9.56
N SER A 264 -0.95 -5.19 -9.98
CA SER A 264 -0.31 -6.17 -10.86
C SER A 264 0.86 -6.86 -10.15
N ASN A 265 0.56 -7.67 -9.13
CA ASN A 265 1.54 -8.45 -8.35
C ASN A 265 2.68 -7.62 -7.72
N GLY A 266 2.49 -6.31 -7.54
CA GLY A 266 3.46 -5.40 -6.94
C GLY A 266 4.49 -4.81 -7.91
N TYR A 267 4.45 -5.13 -9.21
CA TYR A 267 5.48 -4.72 -10.17
C TYR A 267 4.92 -4.16 -11.48
N TRP A 268 5.52 -3.07 -11.96
CA TRP A 268 5.15 -2.45 -13.24
C TRP A 268 5.28 -3.41 -14.44
N ASN A 269 6.36 -4.20 -14.48
CA ASN A 269 6.57 -5.15 -15.57
C ASN A 269 5.50 -6.24 -15.61
N ASP A 270 4.92 -6.62 -14.47
CA ASP A 270 3.85 -7.61 -14.42
C ASP A 270 2.56 -7.01 -15.00
N ALA A 271 2.30 -5.70 -14.79
CA ALA A 271 1.19 -4.98 -15.43
C ALA A 271 1.34 -4.96 -16.96
N LEU A 272 2.55 -4.66 -17.46
CA LEU A 272 2.84 -4.65 -18.89
C LEU A 272 2.68 -6.03 -19.53
N ALA A 273 3.27 -7.06 -18.91
CA ALA A 273 3.25 -8.43 -19.45
C ALA A 273 1.84 -8.98 -19.60
N GLN A 274 0.93 -8.66 -18.68
CA GLN A 274 -0.47 -9.10 -18.73
C GLN A 274 -1.22 -8.55 -19.95
N LEU A 275 -0.80 -7.41 -20.49
CA LEU A 275 -1.39 -6.76 -21.65
C LEU A 275 -0.61 -7.03 -22.94
N GLY A 276 0.36 -7.95 -22.92
CA GLY A 276 1.20 -8.26 -24.08
C GLY A 276 2.23 -7.18 -24.41
N LEU A 277 2.42 -6.18 -23.54
CA LEU A 277 3.42 -5.15 -23.73
C LEU A 277 4.82 -5.68 -23.45
N ARG A 278 5.80 -5.19 -24.22
CA ARG A 278 7.20 -5.53 -24.00
C ARG A 278 7.66 -5.05 -22.64
N VAL A 279 8.14 -5.98 -21.83
CA VAL A 279 8.83 -5.68 -20.57
C VAL A 279 10.30 -5.37 -20.84
N ARG A 280 10.83 -4.32 -20.20
CA ARG A 280 12.28 -4.10 -20.19
C ARG A 280 12.93 -5.05 -19.18
N ALA A 281 14.12 -5.56 -19.50
CA ALA A 281 14.93 -6.31 -18.56
C ALA A 281 15.21 -5.45 -17.32
N GLY A 282 14.56 -5.80 -16.22
CA GLY A 282 14.78 -5.22 -14.91
C GLY A 282 15.77 -6.05 -14.10
N ARG A 283 16.16 -5.56 -12.94
CA ARG A 283 16.93 -6.36 -11.98
C ARG A 283 16.15 -7.62 -11.60
N GLN A 284 16.83 -8.75 -11.46
CA GLN A 284 16.25 -10.01 -10.98
C GLN A 284 15.48 -9.79 -9.67
N ARG A 285 14.29 -10.40 -9.57
CA ARG A 285 13.43 -10.35 -8.38
C ARG A 285 14.24 -10.76 -7.15
N GLY A 286 14.25 -9.91 -6.12
CA GLY A 286 14.95 -10.18 -4.85
C GLY A 286 16.46 -9.93 -4.83
N ALA A 287 17.09 -9.57 -5.96
CA ALA A 287 18.50 -9.18 -5.92
C ALA A 287 18.65 -7.80 -5.27
N ALA A 288 19.46 -7.70 -4.21
CA ALA A 288 19.78 -6.44 -3.58
C ALA A 288 20.37 -5.46 -4.61
N LYS A 289 19.91 -4.20 -4.59
CA LYS A 289 20.37 -3.19 -5.55
C LYS A 289 21.84 -2.83 -5.38
N PHE A 290 22.32 -2.96 -4.15
CA PHE A 290 23.64 -2.59 -3.67
C PHE A 290 24.04 -3.65 -2.65
N THR A 291 25.30 -4.08 -2.70
CA THR A 291 25.95 -4.92 -1.70
C THR A 291 26.30 -4.08 -0.47
N ASP A 292 26.57 -4.73 0.66
CA ASP A 292 27.05 -4.04 1.87
C ASP A 292 28.33 -3.25 1.61
N GLU A 293 29.18 -3.73 0.70
CA GLU A 293 30.39 -3.05 0.26
C GLU A 293 30.07 -1.76 -0.51
N ASP A 294 29.07 -1.78 -1.41
CA ASP A 294 28.60 -0.57 -2.12
C ASP A 294 28.11 0.51 -1.15
N TYR A 295 27.44 0.10 -0.07
CA TYR A 295 26.99 1.01 0.99
C TYR A 295 28.16 1.64 1.74
N LEU A 296 29.14 0.83 2.15
CA LEU A 296 30.32 1.29 2.88
C LEU A 296 31.19 2.20 2.03
N ASP A 297 31.46 1.84 0.78
CA ASP A 297 32.29 2.64 -0.13
C ASP A 297 31.64 3.97 -0.49
N THR A 298 30.31 3.97 -0.64
CA THR A 298 29.54 5.20 -0.81
C THR A 298 29.67 6.12 0.41
N LEU A 299 29.55 5.57 1.61
CA LEU A 299 29.67 6.34 2.86
C LEU A 299 31.09 6.86 3.08
N ARG A 300 32.14 6.07 2.79
CA ARG A 300 33.54 6.50 2.85
C ARG A 300 33.82 7.64 1.87
N ALA A 301 33.39 7.48 0.62
CA ALA A 301 33.57 8.51 -0.40
C ALA A 301 32.84 9.81 -0.04
N PHE A 302 31.66 9.71 0.58
CA PHE A 302 30.93 10.88 1.10
C PHE A 302 31.66 11.53 2.28
N ALA A 303 32.13 10.75 3.25
CA ALA A 303 32.87 11.25 4.41
C ALA A 303 34.12 12.03 3.96
N ASN A 304 34.92 11.45 3.07
CA ASN A 304 36.11 12.08 2.49
C ASN A 304 35.77 13.39 1.77
N TRP A 305 34.65 13.43 1.02
CA TRP A 305 34.21 14.65 0.38
C TRP A 305 33.81 15.73 1.40
N THR A 306 33.04 15.37 2.44
CA THR A 306 32.66 16.35 3.47
C THR A 306 33.85 16.90 4.24
N GLU A 307 34.85 16.07 4.52
CA GLU A 307 36.10 16.49 5.16
C GLU A 307 36.89 17.46 4.28
N ARG A 308 37.06 17.13 3.00
CA ARG A 308 37.76 17.99 2.02
C ARG A 308 37.16 19.39 1.91
N PHE A 309 35.85 19.52 2.04
CA PHE A 309 35.12 20.79 1.92
C PHE A 309 34.74 21.42 3.27
N GLY A 310 35.18 20.85 4.40
CA GLY A 310 34.84 21.36 5.74
C GLY A 310 33.33 21.36 6.03
N LEU A 311 32.58 20.45 5.41
CA LEU A 311 31.13 20.34 5.54
C LEU A 311 30.73 19.35 6.63
N LYS A 312 29.58 19.58 7.26
CA LYS A 312 28.97 18.56 8.13
C LYS A 312 28.33 17.45 7.28
N PRO A 313 28.53 16.16 7.62
CA PRO A 313 27.98 15.03 6.87
C PRO A 313 26.48 14.86 7.12
N THR A 314 25.68 15.76 6.57
CA THR A 314 24.21 15.75 6.69
C THR A 314 23.57 15.06 5.49
N VAL A 315 22.32 14.60 5.64
CA VAL A 315 21.52 14.05 4.51
C VAL A 315 21.40 15.07 3.36
N ALA A 316 21.28 16.36 3.69
CA ALA A 316 21.23 17.42 2.68
C ALA A 316 22.56 17.60 1.94
N ALA A 317 23.69 17.53 2.66
CA ALA A 317 25.01 17.53 2.04
C ALA A 317 25.23 16.29 1.16
N TYR A 318 24.71 15.14 1.55
CA TYR A 318 24.74 13.91 0.74
C TYR A 318 23.94 14.06 -0.56
N GLY A 319 22.75 14.66 -0.50
CA GLY A 319 21.96 14.97 -1.69
C GLY A 319 22.70 15.90 -2.66
N ARG A 320 23.40 16.92 -2.14
CA ARG A 320 24.24 17.80 -2.95
C ARG A 320 25.43 17.06 -3.56
N TRP A 321 26.14 16.26 -2.75
CA TRP A 321 27.28 15.46 -3.18
C TRP A 321 26.94 14.50 -4.33
N LEU A 322 25.77 13.85 -4.27
CA LEU A 322 25.27 13.02 -5.37
C LEU A 322 25.01 13.80 -6.66
N ASN A 323 24.62 15.07 -6.55
CA ASN A 323 24.33 15.93 -7.70
C ASN A 323 25.58 16.63 -8.28
N GLU A 324 26.63 16.83 -7.47
CA GLU A 324 27.76 17.71 -7.80
C GLU A 324 28.95 17.06 -8.52
N GLY A 325 28.92 15.77 -8.91
CA GLY A 325 29.94 15.27 -9.85
C GLY A 325 30.33 13.80 -9.86
N PHE A 326 29.44 12.86 -9.54
CA PHE A 326 29.71 11.43 -9.78
C PHE A 326 28.83 10.92 -10.93
N SER A 327 29.21 11.25 -12.16
CA SER A 327 28.56 10.71 -13.35
C SER A 327 29.10 9.31 -13.65
N GLY A 328 28.33 8.26 -13.37
CA GLY A 328 28.54 6.93 -13.97
C GLY A 328 28.22 5.73 -13.09
N GLU A 329 28.40 5.82 -11.76
CA GLU A 329 28.19 4.70 -10.85
C GLU A 329 26.90 4.85 -10.05
N ALA A 330 26.07 3.81 -10.03
CA ALA A 330 24.88 3.78 -9.20
C ALA A 330 25.29 3.72 -7.72
N ARG A 331 24.78 4.65 -6.90
CA ARG A 331 25.01 4.67 -5.45
C ARG A 331 23.70 4.57 -4.66
N PRO A 332 23.73 4.02 -3.43
CA PRO A 332 22.60 4.04 -2.52
C PRO A 332 22.01 5.43 -2.30
N SER A 333 20.68 5.54 -2.29
CA SER A 333 20.02 6.78 -1.88
C SER A 333 20.14 6.97 -0.36
N SER A 334 19.95 8.19 0.13
CA SER A 334 19.94 8.43 1.59
C SER A 334 18.83 7.65 2.30
N ALA A 335 17.72 7.36 1.62
CA ALA A 335 16.68 6.48 2.13
C ALA A 335 17.15 5.02 2.23
N ALA A 336 17.82 4.51 1.18
CA ALA A 336 18.38 3.16 1.18
C ALA A 336 19.45 2.98 2.26
N ILE A 337 20.32 3.97 2.45
CA ILE A 337 21.34 3.98 3.52
C ILE A 337 20.67 3.90 4.89
N ARG A 338 19.63 4.70 5.15
CA ARG A 338 18.91 4.65 6.43
C ARG A 338 18.18 3.33 6.64
N GLN A 339 17.61 2.76 5.58
CA GLN A 339 16.96 1.46 5.64
C GLN A 339 17.97 0.35 5.97
N HIS A 340 19.17 0.41 5.40
CA HIS A 340 20.21 -0.59 5.61
C HIS A 340 20.89 -0.47 6.99
N PHE A 341 21.21 0.75 7.45
CA PHE A 341 21.92 0.98 8.73
C PHE A 341 21.01 1.46 9.89
N GLY A 342 19.68 1.48 9.69
CA GLY A 342 18.68 1.97 10.65
C GLY A 342 18.60 3.50 10.76
N THR A 343 19.74 4.20 10.94
CA THR A 343 19.77 5.67 11.02
C THR A 343 20.94 6.27 10.23
N TRP A 344 20.79 7.53 9.83
CA TRP A 344 21.87 8.29 9.17
C TRP A 344 23.12 8.40 10.05
N ARG A 345 22.91 8.56 11.37
CA ARG A 345 24.01 8.64 12.33
C ARG A 345 24.74 7.30 12.47
N ALA A 346 24.00 6.20 12.50
CA ALA A 346 24.58 4.86 12.52
C ALA A 346 25.38 4.58 11.24
N ALA A 347 24.85 4.97 10.07
CA ALA A 347 25.55 4.87 8.81
C ALA A 347 26.88 5.64 8.78
N LEU A 348 26.96 6.84 9.34
CA LEU A 348 28.22 7.58 9.38
C LEU A 348 29.22 6.99 10.38
N ALA A 349 28.73 6.41 11.48
CA ALA A 349 29.57 5.77 12.49
C ALA A 349 30.33 4.55 11.94
N THR A 350 29.81 3.87 10.90
CA THR A 350 30.48 2.69 10.31
C THR A 350 31.73 3.05 9.50
N VAL A 351 31.91 4.32 9.11
CA VAL A 351 33.03 4.77 8.28
C VAL A 351 33.91 5.84 8.96
N SER A 352 33.61 6.21 10.20
CA SER A 352 34.34 7.25 10.94
C SER A 352 35.54 6.71 11.75
N GLN A 353 36.32 5.77 11.19
CA GLN A 353 37.55 5.28 11.82
C GLN A 353 38.80 5.98 11.30
#